data_AF-A0A8S9Y2C3-F1
#
_entry.id   AF-A0A8S9Y2C3-F1
#
_cell.length_a   1.000
_cell.length_b   1.000
_cell.length_c   1.000
_cell.angle_alpha   90.00
_cell.angle_beta   90.00
_cell.angle_gamma   90.00
#
_symmetry.space_group_name_H-M   'P 1'
#
loop_
_entity.id
_entity.type
_entity.pdbx_description
1 polymer ?
#
loop_
_entity_poly.entity_id
_entity_poly.type
_entity_poly.pdbx_seq_one_letter_code
_entity_poly.pdbx_strand_id
1 'polypeptide(L)'
;MFLMVIIYVRLDFSISKDEIGESRLRVSGILDKLLNYLDKRGATYAGLDDQFAKVKTNKDVNSFNSAAKNINQEYKNVSGLIGDLVAKLKPDAPEVSEKIGEIQKLDKTLKEIYNQKQALYVDKLIPGKISRGAFVDAETTLNKKKDETVDKINSIIKNLH
;
A
#
# COMPACT_ATOMS: atom_id res chain seq x y z
N MET A 1 -7.55 37.21 45.46
CA MET A 1 -6.66 37.11 44.28
C MET A 1 -6.60 35.67 43.76
N PHE A 2 -7.70 35.14 43.23
CA PHE A 2 -7.74 33.77 42.69
C PHE A 2 -8.42 33.74 41.32
N LEU A 3 -9.47 34.56 41.15
CA LEU A 3 -10.17 34.77 39.88
C LEU A 3 -9.28 35.38 38.78
N MET A 4 -8.37 36.28 39.14
CA MET A 4 -7.41 36.90 38.20
C MET A 4 -6.31 35.93 37.75
N VAL A 5 -5.95 34.94 38.57
CA VAL A 5 -4.99 33.88 38.21
C VAL A 5 -5.64 32.89 37.24
N ILE A 6 -6.91 32.53 37.46
CA ILE A 6 -7.65 31.64 36.53
C ILE A 6 -7.82 32.32 35.17
N ILE A 7 -8.16 33.62 35.15
CA ILE A 7 -8.28 34.40 33.92
C ILE A 7 -6.92 34.56 33.24
N TYR A 8 -5.83 34.79 33.97
CA TYR A 8 -4.47 34.85 33.40
C TYR A 8 -4.06 33.51 32.79
N VAL A 9 -4.22 32.39 33.50
CA VAL A 9 -3.91 31.04 32.99
C VAL A 9 -4.79 30.64 31.81
N ARG A 10 -6.05 31.11 31.74
CA ARG A 10 -6.93 30.85 30.58
C ARG A 10 -6.73 31.83 29.42
N LEU A 11 -6.26 33.06 29.66
CA LEU A 11 -5.94 34.07 28.63
C LEU A 11 -4.53 33.92 28.05
N ASP A 12 -3.59 33.28 28.77
CA ASP A 12 -2.23 33.03 28.28
C ASP A 12 -2.18 31.94 27.17
N PHE A 13 -3.32 31.32 26.83
CA PHE A 13 -3.40 30.19 25.89
C PHE A 13 -3.64 30.55 24.41
N SER A 14 -3.46 31.80 23.98
CA SER A 14 -3.73 32.16 22.58
C SER A 14 -2.79 33.17 21.92
N ILE A 15 -1.64 33.50 22.51
CA ILE A 15 -0.61 34.30 21.83
C ILE A 15 0.35 33.33 21.14
N SER A 16 0.07 33.12 19.85
CA SER A 16 0.70 32.18 18.93
C SER A 16 0.38 30.72 19.21
N LYS A 17 -0.85 30.31 18.85
CA LYS A 17 -1.04 28.97 18.30
C LYS A 17 0.08 28.75 17.29
N ASP A 18 1.02 27.87 17.59
CA ASP A 18 2.05 27.45 16.66
C ASP A 18 1.37 26.60 15.59
N GLU A 19 0.62 27.26 14.70
CA GLU A 19 -0.15 26.65 13.63
C GLU A 19 0.78 25.86 12.71
N ILE A 20 2.04 26.29 12.63
CA ILE A 20 3.13 25.63 11.91
C ILE A 20 3.57 24.36 12.66
N GLY A 21 3.75 24.40 13.97
CA GLY A 21 4.05 23.24 14.81
C GLY A 21 2.93 22.19 14.83
N GLU A 22 1.67 22.62 15.01
CA GLU A 22 0.49 21.75 14.95
C GLU A 22 0.26 21.19 13.55
N SER A 23 0.47 21.98 12.50
CA SER A 23 0.39 21.51 11.11
C SER A 23 1.47 20.47 10.82
N ARG A 24 2.71 20.68 11.24
CA ARG A 24 3.80 19.69 11.10
C ARG A 24 3.51 18.39 11.86
N LEU A 25 2.99 18.48 13.08
CA LEU A 25 2.59 17.29 13.86
C LEU A 25 1.41 16.55 13.22
N ARG A 26 0.45 17.29 12.66
CA ARG A 26 -0.69 16.72 11.92
C ARG A 26 -0.24 16.03 10.64
N VAL A 27 0.66 16.65 9.87
CA VAL A 27 1.28 16.08 8.66
C VAL A 27 2.04 14.80 9.00
N SER A 28 2.86 14.82 10.04
CA SER A 28 3.60 13.62 10.51
C SER A 28 2.65 12.49 10.91
N GLY A 29 1.59 12.80 11.67
CA GLY A 29 0.63 11.77 12.09
C GLY A 29 -0.21 11.19 10.94
N ILE A 30 -0.47 11.98 9.88
CA ILE A 30 -1.09 11.48 8.65
C ILE A 30 -0.10 10.60 7.87
N LEU A 31 1.16 11.01 7.80
CA LEU A 31 2.24 10.27 7.14
C LEU A 31 2.48 8.90 7.79
N ASP A 32 2.54 8.82 9.12
CA ASP A 32 2.70 7.56 9.85
C ASP A 32 1.54 6.59 9.57
N LYS A 33 0.31 7.11 9.58
CA LYS A 33 -0.88 6.32 9.22
C LYS A 33 -0.80 5.83 7.78
N LEU A 34 -0.35 6.69 6.88
CA LEU A 34 -0.20 6.36 5.47
C LEU A 34 0.84 5.25 5.26
N LEU A 35 2.00 5.34 5.91
CA LEU A 35 3.04 4.31 5.88
C LEU A 35 2.53 2.96 6.40
N ASN A 36 1.76 2.98 7.50
CA ASN A 36 1.11 1.77 8.01
C ASN A 36 0.11 1.16 7.00
N TYR A 37 -0.66 1.98 6.29
CA TYR A 37 -1.54 1.46 5.23
C TYR A 37 -0.77 0.96 4.01
N LEU A 38 0.36 1.57 3.65
CA LEU A 38 1.25 1.06 2.60
C LEU A 38 1.84 -0.31 2.98
N ASP A 39 2.24 -0.48 4.25
CA ASP A 39 2.73 -1.76 4.76
C ASP A 39 1.62 -2.83 4.76
N LYS A 40 0.42 -2.50 5.24
CA LYS A 40 -0.76 -3.38 5.13
C LYS A 40 -1.05 -3.77 3.69
N ARG A 41 -0.89 -2.84 2.73
CA ARG A 41 -1.04 -3.15 1.30
C ARG A 41 0.03 -4.13 0.84
N GLY A 42 1.28 -3.96 1.26
CA GLY A 42 2.37 -4.94 1.07
C GLY A 42 2.00 -6.33 1.61
N ALA A 43 1.42 -6.41 2.80
CA ALA A 43 0.97 -7.67 3.40
C ALA A 43 -0.10 -8.38 2.56
N THR A 44 -1.01 -7.64 1.91
CA THR A 44 -1.99 -8.26 0.98
C THR A 44 -1.33 -8.97 -0.20
N TYR A 45 -0.23 -8.42 -0.71
CA TYR A 45 0.54 -9.05 -1.79
C TYR A 45 1.31 -10.28 -1.32
N ALA A 46 1.90 -10.23 -0.12
CA ALA A 46 2.53 -11.40 0.49
C ALA A 46 1.51 -12.54 0.69
N GLY A 47 0.31 -12.21 1.18
CA GLY A 47 -0.78 -13.18 1.31
C GLY A 47 -1.19 -13.80 -0.03
N LEU A 48 -1.10 -13.06 -1.14
CA LEU A 48 -1.40 -13.58 -2.48
C LEU A 48 -0.29 -14.52 -2.99
N ASP A 49 0.98 -14.18 -2.74
CA ASP A 49 2.13 -15.06 -3.03
C ASP A 49 2.02 -16.41 -2.28
N ASP A 50 1.57 -16.40 -1.02
CA ASP A 50 1.29 -17.63 -0.26
C ASP A 50 0.19 -18.48 -0.90
N GLN A 51 -0.87 -17.85 -1.42
CA GLN A 51 -1.92 -18.58 -2.14
C GLN A 51 -1.39 -19.18 -3.46
N PHE A 52 -0.47 -18.51 -4.15
CA PHE A 52 0.19 -19.07 -5.33
C PHE A 52 1.02 -20.31 -4.99
N ALA A 53 1.76 -20.31 -3.88
CA ALA A 53 2.49 -21.48 -3.43
C ALA A 53 1.55 -22.65 -3.09
N LYS A 54 0.42 -22.36 -2.44
CA LYS A 54 -0.61 -23.35 -2.12
C LYS A 54 -1.25 -23.95 -3.37
N VAL A 55 -1.71 -23.12 -4.31
CA VAL A 55 -2.38 -23.60 -5.54
C VAL A 55 -1.44 -24.39 -6.44
N LYS A 56 -0.13 -24.08 -6.45
CA LYS A 56 0.89 -24.86 -7.17
C LYS A 56 0.98 -26.30 -6.65
N THR A 57 0.72 -26.50 -5.35
CA THR A 57 0.87 -27.80 -4.67
C THR A 57 -0.44 -28.58 -4.66
N ASN A 58 -1.53 -27.96 -4.20
CA ASN A 58 -2.83 -28.62 -4.02
C ASN A 58 -3.71 -28.62 -5.29
N LYS A 59 -3.38 -27.78 -6.28
CA LYS A 59 -4.15 -27.56 -7.52
C LYS A 59 -5.61 -27.15 -7.30
N ASP A 60 -5.94 -26.65 -6.13
CA ASP A 60 -7.29 -26.23 -5.77
C ASP A 60 -7.53 -24.76 -6.16
N VAL A 61 -8.04 -24.58 -7.37
CA VAL A 61 -8.39 -23.28 -7.95
C VAL A 61 -9.57 -22.62 -7.22
N ASN A 62 -10.50 -23.39 -6.66
CA ASN A 62 -11.70 -22.84 -6.03
C ASN A 62 -11.36 -22.18 -4.69
N SER A 63 -10.53 -22.86 -3.88
CA SER A 63 -9.98 -22.30 -2.64
C SER A 63 -9.10 -21.08 -2.93
N PHE A 64 -8.25 -21.16 -3.97
CA PHE A 64 -7.44 -20.01 -4.41
C PHE A 64 -8.31 -18.80 -4.79
N ASN A 65 -9.33 -18.98 -5.64
CA ASN A 65 -10.19 -17.89 -6.10
C ASN A 65 -10.96 -17.23 -4.94
N SER A 66 -11.41 -18.02 -3.97
CA SER A 66 -12.08 -17.51 -2.77
C SER A 66 -11.13 -16.66 -1.92
N ALA A 67 -9.92 -17.16 -1.66
CA ALA A 67 -8.90 -16.42 -0.92
C ALA A 67 -8.45 -15.14 -1.66
N ALA A 68 -8.19 -15.25 -2.96
CA ALA A 68 -7.80 -14.13 -3.81
C ALA A 68 -8.88 -13.03 -3.86
N LYS A 69 -10.17 -13.41 -3.84
CA LYS A 69 -11.28 -12.45 -3.76
C LYS A 69 -11.26 -11.66 -2.44
N ASN A 70 -11.05 -12.33 -1.31
CA ASN A 70 -10.96 -11.68 0.00
C ASN A 70 -9.76 -10.73 0.08
N ILE A 71 -8.58 -11.20 -0.35
CA ILE A 71 -7.36 -10.39 -0.42
C ILE A 71 -7.57 -9.16 -1.33
N ASN A 72 -8.25 -9.33 -2.47
CA ASN A 72 -8.53 -8.23 -3.38
C ASN A 72 -9.51 -7.20 -2.80
N GLN A 73 -10.46 -7.64 -1.97
CA GLN A 73 -11.36 -6.74 -1.25
C GLN A 73 -10.60 -5.93 -0.20
N GLU A 74 -9.70 -6.57 0.56
CA GLU A 74 -8.83 -5.90 1.52
C GLU A 74 -7.90 -4.90 0.82
N TYR A 75 -7.27 -5.28 -0.30
CA TYR A 75 -6.47 -4.38 -1.13
C TYR A 75 -7.25 -3.13 -1.57
N LYS A 76 -8.51 -3.29 -2.00
CA LYS A 76 -9.37 -2.16 -2.40
C LYS A 76 -9.69 -1.26 -1.20
N ASN A 77 -9.99 -1.85 -0.05
CA ASN A 77 -10.26 -1.10 1.18
C ASN A 77 -9.04 -0.26 1.59
N VAL A 78 -7.86 -0.89 1.69
CA VAL A 78 -6.61 -0.20 2.04
C VAL A 78 -6.25 0.87 1.00
N SER A 79 -6.46 0.60 -0.29
CA SER A 79 -6.22 1.59 -1.36
C SER A 79 -7.15 2.81 -1.26
N GLY A 80 -8.41 2.60 -0.86
CA GLY A 80 -9.36 3.68 -0.57
C GLY A 80 -8.89 4.55 0.59
N LEU A 81 -8.49 3.92 1.70
CA LEU A 81 -7.97 4.63 2.88
C LEU A 81 -6.72 5.45 2.57
N ILE A 82 -5.81 4.93 1.73
CA ILE A 82 -4.63 5.67 1.25
C ILE A 82 -5.08 6.88 0.41
N GLY A 83 -6.04 6.71 -0.50
CA GLY A 83 -6.58 7.81 -1.29
C GLY A 83 -7.16 8.93 -0.44
N ASP A 84 -7.94 8.58 0.58
CA ASP A 84 -8.54 9.55 1.51
C ASP A 84 -7.48 10.30 2.33
N LEU A 85 -6.42 9.62 2.79
CA LEU A 85 -5.32 10.26 3.51
C LEU A 85 -4.49 11.18 2.61
N VAL A 86 -4.22 10.78 1.37
CA VAL A 86 -3.51 11.63 0.40
C VAL A 86 -4.30 12.88 0.07
N ALA A 87 -5.63 12.78 -0.08
CA ALA A 87 -6.49 13.94 -0.31
C ALA A 87 -6.44 14.93 0.85
N LYS A 88 -6.37 14.44 2.10
CA LYS A 88 -6.21 15.26 3.31
C LYS A 88 -4.82 15.84 3.45
N LEU A 89 -3.79 15.15 2.97
CA LEU A 89 -2.39 15.58 3.06
C LEU A 89 -2.01 16.62 1.99
N LYS A 90 -2.66 16.58 0.82
CA LYS A 90 -2.38 17.45 -0.33
C LYS A 90 -2.32 18.97 -0.04
N PRO A 91 -3.22 19.58 0.76
CA PRO A 91 -3.12 21.00 1.07
C PRO A 91 -1.96 21.34 2.02
N ASP A 92 -1.54 20.41 2.88
CA ASP A 92 -0.53 20.65 3.91
C ASP A 92 0.90 20.24 3.46
N ALA A 93 1.02 19.23 2.58
CA ALA A 93 2.29 18.70 2.07
C ALA A 93 2.16 18.16 0.63
N PRO A 94 2.09 19.05 -0.38
CA PRO A 94 1.87 18.67 -1.77
C PRO A 94 2.99 17.78 -2.35
N GLU A 95 4.25 18.01 -1.95
CA GLU A 95 5.41 17.22 -2.38
C GLU A 95 5.36 15.76 -1.88
N VAL A 96 4.85 15.55 -0.68
CA VAL A 96 4.64 14.19 -0.13
C VAL A 96 3.51 13.53 -0.89
N SER A 97 2.39 14.22 -1.09
CA SER A 97 1.26 13.69 -1.87
C SER A 97 1.64 13.32 -3.31
N GLU A 98 2.56 14.04 -3.95
CA GLU A 98 3.07 13.68 -5.29
C GLU A 98 3.85 12.36 -5.27
N LYS A 99 4.78 12.20 -4.33
CA LYS A 99 5.55 10.95 -4.15
C LYS A 99 4.64 9.75 -3.84
N ILE A 100 3.61 9.94 -3.01
CA ILE A 100 2.63 8.88 -2.75
C ILE A 100 1.79 8.58 -3.98
N GLY A 101 1.47 9.59 -4.79
CA GLY A 101 0.81 9.41 -6.09
C GLY A 101 1.65 8.56 -7.04
N GLU A 102 2.98 8.70 -7.01
CA GLU A 102 3.90 7.83 -7.75
C GLU A 102 3.87 6.39 -7.23
N ILE A 103 3.91 6.19 -5.90
CA ILE A 103 3.73 4.86 -5.29
C ILE A 103 2.42 4.23 -5.74
N GLN A 104 1.31 4.98 -5.75
CA GLN A 104 0.01 4.47 -6.22
C GLN A 104 0.04 4.04 -7.70
N LYS A 105 0.83 4.69 -8.56
CA LYS A 105 1.00 4.25 -9.96
C LYS A 105 1.77 2.93 -10.02
N LEU A 106 2.86 2.81 -9.26
CA LEU A 106 3.65 1.58 -9.18
C LEU A 106 2.84 0.42 -8.59
N ASP A 107 1.98 0.68 -7.61
CA ASP A 107 1.05 -0.32 -7.07
C ASP A 107 0.04 -0.82 -8.10
N LYS A 108 -0.47 0.05 -8.98
CA LYS A 108 -1.30 -0.41 -10.11
C LYS A 108 -0.54 -1.37 -11.01
N THR A 109 0.72 -1.07 -11.31
CA THR A 109 1.60 -1.98 -12.06
C THR A 109 1.82 -3.30 -11.32
N LEU A 110 2.07 -3.28 -10.01
CA LEU A 110 2.14 -4.51 -9.20
C LEU A 110 0.84 -5.31 -9.30
N LYS A 111 -0.31 -4.64 -9.18
CA LYS A 111 -1.61 -5.31 -9.27
C LYS A 111 -1.81 -6.00 -10.61
N GLU A 112 -1.38 -5.38 -11.70
CA GLU A 112 -1.40 -5.99 -13.04
C GLU A 112 -0.48 -7.21 -13.14
N ILE A 113 0.75 -7.13 -12.60
CA ILE A 113 1.67 -8.28 -12.55
C ILE A 113 1.05 -9.45 -11.79
N TYR A 114 0.42 -9.18 -10.64
CA TYR A 114 -0.26 -10.19 -9.85
C TYR A 114 -1.48 -10.80 -10.57
N ASN A 115 -2.23 -10.01 -11.33
CA ASN A 115 -3.31 -10.52 -12.18
C ASN A 115 -2.77 -11.41 -13.32
N GLN A 116 -1.65 -11.02 -13.94
CA GLN A 116 -0.97 -11.85 -14.96
C GLN A 116 -0.46 -13.16 -14.37
N LYS A 117 0.11 -13.11 -13.16
CA LYS A 117 0.54 -14.29 -12.40
C LYS A 117 -0.66 -15.19 -12.07
N GLN A 118 -1.80 -14.61 -11.68
CA GLN A 118 -3.03 -15.36 -11.47
C GLN A 118 -3.49 -16.11 -12.71
N ALA A 119 -3.58 -15.44 -13.85
CA ALA A 119 -3.94 -16.09 -15.12
C ALA A 119 -2.93 -17.17 -15.51
N LEU A 120 -1.63 -16.93 -15.29
CA LEU A 120 -0.58 -17.91 -15.57
C LEU A 120 -0.75 -19.20 -14.75
N TYR A 121 -1.13 -19.10 -13.47
CA TYR A 121 -1.34 -20.27 -12.63
C TYR A 121 -2.68 -20.93 -12.93
N VAL A 122 -3.78 -20.18 -12.82
CA VAL A 122 -5.15 -20.71 -12.86
C VAL A 122 -5.57 -21.13 -14.26
N ASP A 123 -5.23 -20.36 -15.30
CA ASP A 123 -5.73 -20.62 -16.66
C ASP A 123 -4.75 -21.44 -17.50
N LYS A 124 -3.45 -21.38 -17.18
CA LYS A 124 -2.40 -22.04 -17.97
C LYS A 124 -1.77 -23.22 -17.24
N LEU A 125 -1.16 -23.02 -16.06
CA LEU A 125 -0.40 -24.06 -15.37
C LEU A 125 -1.30 -25.20 -14.88
N ILE A 126 -2.33 -24.90 -14.06
CA ILE A 126 -3.18 -25.92 -13.45
C ILE A 126 -3.92 -26.75 -14.51
N PRO A 127 -4.50 -26.15 -15.57
CA PRO A 127 -5.13 -26.90 -16.65
C PRO A 127 -4.15 -27.61 -17.59
N GLY A 128 -2.84 -27.45 -17.40
CA GLY A 128 -1.80 -28.10 -18.21
C GLY A 128 -1.64 -27.51 -19.62
N LYS A 129 -2.13 -26.29 -19.86
CA LYS A 129 -2.07 -25.60 -21.17
C LYS A 129 -0.72 -24.94 -21.46
N ILE A 130 0.26 -25.10 -20.58
CA ILE A 130 1.62 -24.57 -20.73
C ILE A 130 2.64 -25.61 -20.29
N SER A 131 3.77 -25.67 -20.99
CA SER A 131 4.88 -26.53 -20.58
C SER A 131 5.55 -26.01 -19.31
N ARG A 132 6.19 -26.89 -18.54
CA ARG A 132 6.92 -26.47 -17.33
C ARG A 132 8.01 -25.44 -17.63
N GLY A 133 8.74 -25.60 -18.73
CA GLY A 133 9.78 -24.65 -19.15
C GLY A 133 9.19 -23.26 -19.42
N ALA A 134 8.17 -23.18 -20.28
CA ALA A 134 7.53 -21.91 -20.61
C ALA A 134 6.84 -21.25 -19.40
N PHE A 135 6.34 -22.04 -18.44
CA PHE A 135 5.82 -21.52 -17.19
C PHE A 135 6.93 -20.89 -16.33
N VAL A 136 8.07 -21.58 -16.17
CA VAL A 136 9.20 -21.08 -15.37
C VAL A 136 9.77 -19.79 -15.99
N ASP A 137 9.89 -19.71 -17.31
CA ASP A 137 10.38 -18.50 -17.99
C ASP A 137 9.43 -17.31 -17.78
N ALA A 138 8.12 -17.55 -17.89
CA ALA A 138 7.09 -16.55 -17.64
C ALA A 138 7.05 -16.11 -16.17
N GLU A 139 7.12 -17.06 -15.23
CA GLU A 139 7.17 -16.82 -13.77
C GLU A 139 8.41 -15.98 -13.42
N THR A 140 9.57 -16.31 -13.98
CA THR A 140 10.84 -15.58 -13.80
C THR A 140 10.72 -14.14 -14.30
N THR A 141 10.15 -13.95 -15.49
CA THR A 141 9.95 -12.61 -16.07
C THR A 141 9.02 -11.75 -15.23
N LEU A 142 7.92 -12.33 -14.74
CA LEU A 142 6.96 -11.63 -13.88
C LEU A 142 7.57 -11.31 -12.51
N ASN A 143 8.32 -12.23 -11.91
CA ASN A 143 8.99 -11.99 -10.63
C ASN A 143 10.06 -10.90 -10.77
N LYS A 144 10.86 -10.90 -11.84
CA LYS A 144 11.84 -9.83 -12.08
C LYS A 144 11.16 -8.46 -12.16
N LYS A 145 10.07 -8.34 -12.91
CA LYS A 145 9.29 -7.09 -12.99
C LYS A 145 8.67 -6.70 -11.64
N LYS A 146 8.21 -7.69 -10.85
CA LYS A 146 7.70 -7.49 -9.50
C LYS A 146 8.78 -6.86 -8.63
N ASP A 147 9.95 -7.47 -8.58
CA ASP A 147 11.07 -7.05 -7.74
C ASP A 147 11.56 -5.65 -8.14
N GLU A 148 11.72 -5.37 -9.43
CA GLU A 148 12.05 -4.03 -9.93
C GLU A 148 11.01 -2.96 -9.53
N THR A 149 9.72 -3.32 -9.49
CA THR A 149 8.65 -2.40 -9.10
C THR A 149 8.64 -2.16 -7.59
N VAL A 150 8.87 -3.22 -6.80
CA VAL A 150 9.00 -3.14 -5.34
C VAL A 150 10.22 -2.31 -4.94
N ASP A 151 11.36 -2.47 -5.63
CA ASP A 151 12.56 -1.69 -5.37
C ASP A 151 12.34 -0.19 -5.63
N LYS A 152 11.60 0.15 -6.69
CA LYS A 152 11.20 1.55 -6.95
C LYS A 152 10.31 2.10 -5.83
N ILE A 153 9.32 1.33 -5.37
CA ILE A 153 8.46 1.74 -4.24
C ILE A 153 9.30 1.95 -2.98
N ASN A 154 10.17 1.00 -2.65
CA ASN A 154 11.05 1.09 -1.47
C ASN A 154 12.00 2.28 -1.57
N SER A 155 12.53 2.58 -2.76
CA SER A 155 13.37 3.77 -2.98
C SER A 155 12.59 5.06 -2.72
N ILE A 156 11.35 5.17 -3.21
CA ILE A 156 10.50 6.35 -2.97
C ILE A 156 10.17 6.49 -1.48
N ILE A 157 9.85 5.39 -0.80
CA ILE A 157 9.58 5.38 0.65
C ILE A 157 10.82 5.82 1.44
N LYS A 158 12.01 5.32 1.09
CA LYS A 158 13.28 5.75 1.72
C LYS A 158 13.57 7.23 1.50
N ASN A 159 13.24 7.76 0.32
CA ASN A 159 13.38 9.18 0.00
C ASN A 159 12.22 10.05 0.54
N LEU A 160 11.27 9.45 1.26
CA LEU A 160 10.17 10.15 1.94
C LEU A 160 10.54 10.53 3.38
N HIS A 161 11.62 9.94 3.89
CA HIS A 161 12.08 10.03 5.27
C HIS A 161 13.26 10.99 5.45
#